data_AF-A0A7W8M4H5-F1
#
_entry.id   AF-A0A7W8M4H5-F1
#
_cell.length_a   1.000
_cell.length_b   1.000
_cell.length_c   1.000
_cell.angle_alpha   90.00
_cell.angle_beta   90.00
_cell.angle_gamma   90.00
#
_symmetry.space_group_name_H-M   'P 1'
#
loop_
_entity.id
_entity.type
_entity.pdbx_description
1 polymer ?
#
loop_
_entity_poly.entity_id
_entity_poly.type
_entity_poly.pdbx_seq_one_letter_code
_entity_poly.pdbx_strand_id
1 'polypeptide(L)'
;MRKVLLLIVCCALVCSLSGCIVFRRGSSNAYRSDKELADEMIENIIGCAEKEDAKALTGLFSQYAGDSTLNLTEQAEEFIEFFQGECKSWKGNASSHEKSEHGKITWRELRGHYSVITDEAQYEIAYIYIPFYREEPDKEGLTAIEITTEETFNKDEFLWSLDQKPGIYVTETGEETYSEQRLITPEELIRAAGLTKEQYSKVDLEQFIEDFDITTEDVDTLNIPLLLEEYEPERKFSMYDVSYLIEDGIEERTSDFTENVYAVAFMENKNTSTECVYYDLPDRKRYQTSDAYLFDDLYQIQGGYYADGQQIIEALDKYGVFGWESGTGEEEITDPQHMVLAVLYDDGTVFRVEASGLLSQALPDEYDEVKEMLLSGEYSGS
;
A
#
# COMPACT_ATOMS: atom_id res chain seq x y z
N MET A 1 8.46 -53.55 32.59
CA MET A 1 8.61 -53.36 31.13
C MET A 1 7.34 -52.78 30.48
N ARG A 2 6.16 -53.39 30.61
CA ARG A 2 4.91 -52.89 29.99
C ARG A 2 4.46 -51.48 30.41
N LYS A 3 4.72 -51.07 31.66
CA LYS A 3 4.43 -49.72 32.18
C LYS A 3 5.45 -48.65 31.72
N VAL A 4 6.68 -49.06 31.43
CA VAL A 4 7.75 -48.17 30.93
C VAL A 4 7.56 -47.92 29.43
N LEU A 5 7.15 -48.95 28.68
CA LEU A 5 6.77 -48.81 27.27
C LEU A 5 5.57 -47.86 27.10
N LEU A 6 4.58 -47.94 28.00
CA LEU A 6 3.40 -47.06 27.94
C LEU A 6 3.78 -45.60 28.18
N LEU A 7 4.73 -45.34 29.10
CA LEU A 7 5.23 -44.00 29.39
C LEU A 7 6.05 -43.42 28.23
N ILE A 8 6.88 -44.24 27.57
CA ILE A 8 7.65 -43.81 26.38
C ILE A 8 6.71 -43.55 25.19
N VAL A 9 5.67 -44.35 24.99
CA VAL A 9 4.66 -44.13 23.94
C VAL A 9 3.80 -42.90 24.24
N CYS A 10 3.43 -42.66 25.50
CA CYS A 10 2.74 -41.44 25.91
C CYS A 10 3.64 -40.19 25.78
N CYS A 11 4.92 -40.26 26.15
CA CYS A 11 5.87 -39.16 25.94
C CYS A 11 6.10 -38.90 24.44
N ALA A 12 6.21 -39.95 23.61
CA ALA A 12 6.30 -39.79 22.15
C ALA A 12 5.01 -39.19 21.55
N LEU A 13 3.84 -39.55 22.07
CA LEU A 13 2.54 -38.97 21.66
C LEU A 13 2.39 -37.50 22.09
N VAL A 14 2.88 -37.13 23.28
CA VAL A 14 2.86 -35.75 23.78
C VAL A 14 3.91 -34.89 23.08
N CYS A 15 5.10 -35.43 22.78
CA CYS A 15 6.11 -34.76 21.96
C CYS A 15 5.71 -34.67 20.47
N SER A 16 4.84 -35.57 19.97
CA SER A 16 4.24 -35.43 18.63
C SER A 16 3.03 -34.49 18.58
N LEU A 17 2.53 -34.03 19.73
CA LEU A 17 1.57 -32.93 19.82
C LEU A 17 2.24 -31.56 19.91
N SER A 18 3.57 -31.53 20.07
CA SER A 18 4.43 -30.35 19.85
C SER A 18 4.99 -30.29 18.42
N GLY A 19 4.49 -31.17 17.52
CA GLY A 19 4.97 -31.32 16.16
C GLY A 19 4.02 -30.70 15.13
N CYS A 20 4.57 -29.74 14.40
CA CYS A 20 3.98 -28.89 13.35
C CYS A 20 3.21 -27.69 13.90
N ILE A 21 3.78 -26.49 13.72
CA ILE A 21 3.03 -25.24 13.59
C ILE A 21 2.02 -25.50 12.47
N VAL A 22 0.81 -25.93 12.81
CA VAL A 22 -0.29 -26.05 11.86
C VAL A 22 -0.75 -24.63 11.64
N PHE A 23 -0.08 -23.93 10.72
CA PHE A 23 -0.58 -22.66 10.24
C PHE A 23 -1.99 -22.87 9.74
N ARG A 24 -2.94 -22.14 10.33
CA ARG A 24 -4.27 -22.03 9.74
C ARG A 24 -4.17 -21.06 8.57
N ARG A 25 -3.53 -21.50 7.48
CA ARG A 25 -3.52 -20.80 6.19
C ARG A 25 -4.91 -20.88 5.57
N GLY A 26 -5.40 -19.76 5.03
CA GLY A 26 -6.63 -19.70 4.24
C GLY A 26 -7.81 -18.89 4.80
N SER A 27 -8.92 -18.98 4.06
CA SER A 27 -10.12 -18.11 4.12
C SER A 27 -10.75 -17.84 5.48
N SER A 28 -10.42 -18.60 6.54
CA SER A 28 -10.88 -18.31 7.91
C SER A 28 -10.18 -17.10 8.53
N ASN A 29 -8.97 -16.76 8.08
CA ASN A 29 -8.22 -15.59 8.56
C ASN A 29 -8.93 -14.27 8.24
N ALA A 30 -9.77 -14.25 7.19
CA ALA A 30 -10.59 -13.10 6.84
C ALA A 30 -11.55 -12.61 7.95
N TYR A 31 -11.85 -13.45 8.94
CA TYR A 31 -12.74 -13.10 10.06
C TYR A 31 -12.01 -12.93 11.39
N ARG A 32 -10.69 -13.05 11.39
CA ARG A 32 -9.86 -12.86 12.59
C ARG A 32 -9.48 -11.39 12.71
N SER A 33 -9.26 -10.95 13.95
CA SER A 33 -8.76 -9.60 14.18
C SER A 33 -7.28 -9.50 13.84
N ASP A 34 -6.84 -8.31 13.45
CA ASP A 34 -5.43 -8.05 13.10
C ASP A 34 -4.52 -8.33 14.29
N LYS A 35 -4.96 -7.97 15.50
CA LYS A 35 -4.24 -8.29 16.73
C LYS A 35 -4.06 -9.79 16.93
N GLU A 36 -5.10 -10.61 16.75
CA GLU A 36 -4.98 -12.06 16.92
C GLU A 36 -4.03 -12.69 15.89
N LEU A 37 -4.03 -12.19 14.66
CA LEU A 37 -3.15 -12.68 13.60
C LEU A 37 -1.70 -12.25 13.82
N ALA A 38 -1.49 -11.00 14.21
CA ALA A 38 -0.17 -10.45 14.48
C ALA A 38 0.45 -11.06 15.74
N ASP A 39 -0.33 -11.22 16.82
CA ASP A 39 0.13 -11.85 18.06
C ASP A 39 0.51 -13.33 17.81
N GLU A 40 -0.25 -14.07 16.99
CA GLU A 40 0.13 -15.43 16.61
C GLU A 40 1.40 -15.45 15.76
N MET A 41 1.57 -14.49 14.84
CA MET A 41 2.76 -14.43 13.98
C MET A 41 4.02 -14.12 14.79
N ILE A 42 3.99 -13.14 15.69
CA ILE A 42 5.18 -12.82 16.52
C ILE A 42 5.51 -13.99 17.46
N GLU A 43 4.51 -14.68 18.03
CA GLU A 43 4.75 -15.90 18.82
C GLU A 43 5.46 -16.98 17.99
N ASN A 44 5.06 -17.16 16.73
CA ASN A 44 5.71 -18.12 15.84
C ASN A 44 7.14 -17.71 15.48
N ILE A 45 7.40 -16.42 15.19
CA ILE A 45 8.74 -15.89 14.90
C ILE A 45 9.67 -16.13 16.10
N ILE A 46 9.27 -15.66 17.29
CA ILE A 46 10.03 -15.86 18.55
C ILE A 46 10.26 -17.36 18.79
N GLY A 47 9.20 -18.17 18.64
CA GLY A 47 9.28 -19.61 18.88
C GLY A 47 10.14 -20.38 17.88
N CYS A 48 10.45 -19.81 16.70
CA CYS A 48 11.46 -20.34 15.79
C CYS A 48 12.87 -19.93 16.22
N ALA A 49 13.04 -18.67 16.64
CA ALA A 49 14.32 -18.16 17.11
C ALA A 49 14.82 -18.88 18.37
N GLU A 50 13.97 -19.04 19.39
CA GLU A 50 14.32 -19.76 20.63
C GLU A 50 14.67 -21.24 20.41
N LYS A 51 14.19 -21.84 19.30
CA LYS A 51 14.48 -23.23 18.94
C LYS A 51 15.66 -23.36 17.98
N GLU A 52 16.25 -22.24 17.57
CA GLU A 52 17.30 -22.17 16.55
C GLU A 52 16.88 -22.88 15.24
N ASP A 53 15.60 -22.77 14.84
CA ASP A 53 15.04 -23.47 13.68
C ASP A 53 14.84 -22.53 12.48
N ALA A 54 15.95 -22.21 11.79
CA ALA A 54 15.95 -21.36 10.59
C ALA A 54 15.03 -21.89 9.48
N LYS A 55 14.88 -23.22 9.39
CA LYS A 55 13.99 -23.84 8.40
C LYS A 55 12.51 -23.63 8.75
N ALA A 56 12.16 -23.65 10.02
CA ALA A 56 10.80 -23.30 10.45
C ALA A 56 10.52 -21.81 10.24
N LEU A 57 11.50 -20.94 10.53
CA LEU A 57 11.40 -19.49 10.31
C LEU A 57 11.17 -19.16 8.83
N THR A 58 11.99 -19.71 7.93
CA THR A 58 11.78 -19.59 6.48
C THR A 58 10.44 -20.19 6.02
N GLY A 59 9.96 -21.25 6.67
CA GLY A 59 8.65 -21.83 6.38
C GLY A 59 7.45 -20.92 6.71
N LEU A 60 7.64 -19.87 7.52
CA LEU A 60 6.62 -18.85 7.78
C LEU A 60 6.42 -17.91 6.57
N PHE A 61 7.43 -17.75 5.71
CA PHE A 61 7.38 -16.88 4.54
C PHE A 61 6.42 -17.37 3.46
N SER A 62 5.94 -16.43 2.66
CA SER A 62 5.17 -16.71 1.45
C SER A 62 6.05 -17.42 0.42
N GLN A 63 5.42 -18.12 -0.53
CA GLN A 63 6.17 -18.72 -1.62
C GLN A 63 6.83 -17.62 -2.46
N TYR A 64 6.10 -16.54 -2.73
CA TYR A 64 6.62 -15.36 -3.43
C TYR A 64 7.91 -14.82 -2.78
N ALA A 65 7.91 -14.56 -1.47
CA ALA A 65 9.12 -14.08 -0.78
C ALA A 65 10.26 -15.10 -0.83
N GLY A 66 9.95 -16.40 -0.68
CA GLY A 66 10.94 -17.47 -0.82
C GLY A 66 11.59 -17.55 -2.20
N ASP A 67 10.82 -17.31 -3.26
CA ASP A 67 11.32 -17.34 -4.64
C ASP A 67 12.00 -16.00 -5.04
N SER A 68 11.63 -14.89 -4.38
CA SER A 68 12.11 -13.53 -4.67
C SER A 68 13.38 -13.14 -3.91
N THR A 69 13.66 -13.79 -2.78
CA THR A 69 14.84 -13.52 -1.95
C THR A 69 15.87 -14.65 -2.10
N LEU A 70 17.07 -14.32 -2.59
CA LEU A 70 18.20 -15.23 -2.59
C LEU A 70 18.69 -15.45 -1.17
N ASN A 71 19.08 -16.69 -0.85
CA ASN A 71 19.67 -17.07 0.44
C ASN A 71 18.79 -16.73 1.67
N LEU A 72 17.46 -16.73 1.54
CA LEU A 72 16.53 -16.45 2.65
C LEU A 72 16.77 -17.33 3.90
N THR A 73 17.26 -18.56 3.72
CA THR A 73 17.64 -19.44 4.85
C THR A 73 18.87 -18.93 5.61
N GLU A 74 19.87 -18.38 4.91
CA GLU A 74 21.05 -17.81 5.55
C GLU A 74 20.69 -16.53 6.32
N GLN A 75 19.82 -15.67 5.75
CA GLN A 75 19.29 -14.50 6.47
C GLN A 75 18.48 -14.91 7.72
N ALA A 76 17.76 -16.03 7.66
CA ALA A 76 17.08 -16.58 8.82
C ALA A 76 18.05 -17.09 9.91
N GLU A 77 19.18 -17.67 9.52
CA GLU A 77 20.24 -18.06 10.46
C GLU A 77 20.83 -16.82 11.15
N GLU A 78 21.11 -15.75 10.40
CA GLU A 78 21.61 -14.48 10.94
C GLU A 78 20.63 -13.84 11.94
N PHE A 79 19.34 -13.80 11.63
CA PHE A 79 18.29 -13.34 12.55
C PHE A 79 18.29 -14.13 13.86
N ILE A 80 18.44 -15.44 13.78
CA ILE A 80 18.45 -16.33 14.95
C ILE A 80 19.70 -16.13 15.78
N GLU A 81 20.86 -15.97 15.15
CA GLU A 81 22.12 -15.66 15.86
C GLU A 81 22.06 -14.31 16.58
N PHE A 82 21.35 -13.34 16.00
CA PHE A 82 21.12 -12.03 16.59
C PHE A 82 20.13 -12.06 17.77
N PHE A 83 19.09 -12.91 17.70
CA PHE A 83 18.09 -13.07 18.75
C PHE A 83 18.63 -13.93 19.91
N GLN A 84 19.07 -13.29 20.98
CA GLN A 84 19.71 -13.93 22.12
C GLN A 84 18.78 -14.05 23.33
N GLY A 85 18.86 -15.20 24.00
CA GLY A 85 18.13 -15.50 25.22
C GLY A 85 16.73 -16.08 25.00
N GLU A 86 16.07 -16.45 26.09
CA GLU A 86 14.68 -16.92 26.11
C GLU A 86 13.73 -15.74 26.35
N CYS A 87 12.73 -15.59 25.49
CA CYS A 87 11.70 -14.58 25.58
C CYS A 87 10.92 -14.67 26.91
N LYS A 88 10.92 -13.57 27.66
CA LYS A 88 10.15 -13.43 28.90
C LYS A 88 8.79 -12.78 28.66
N SER A 89 8.72 -11.83 27.74
CA SER A 89 7.50 -11.14 27.38
C SER A 89 7.66 -10.37 26.07
N TRP A 90 6.56 -10.21 25.34
CA TRP A 90 6.48 -9.35 24.17
C TRP A 90 5.22 -8.50 24.23
N LYS A 91 5.24 -7.35 23.56
CA LYS A 91 4.08 -6.46 23.43
C LYS A 91 4.20 -5.70 22.12
N GLY A 92 3.08 -5.60 21.40
CA GLY A 92 3.04 -4.86 20.15
C GLY A 92 1.63 -4.67 19.63
N ASN A 93 1.55 -4.15 18.42
CA ASN A 93 0.34 -3.98 17.64
C ASN A 93 0.62 -4.25 16.17
N ALA A 94 -0.44 -4.24 15.37
CA ALA A 94 -0.33 -4.24 13.92
C ALA A 94 -1.30 -3.22 13.32
N SER A 95 -0.89 -2.60 12.21
CA SER A 95 -1.78 -1.94 11.27
C SER A 95 -2.11 -2.90 10.12
N SER A 96 -3.19 -2.62 9.39
CA SER A 96 -3.62 -3.45 8.28
C SER A 96 -4.07 -2.64 7.08
N HIS A 97 -3.86 -3.23 5.91
CA HIS A 97 -4.47 -2.83 4.65
C HIS A 97 -5.33 -3.99 4.16
N GLU A 98 -6.52 -3.70 3.63
CA GLU A 98 -7.39 -4.74 3.11
C GLU A 98 -8.07 -4.33 1.80
N LYS A 99 -8.29 -5.32 0.94
CA LYS A 99 -9.06 -5.19 -0.30
C LYS A 99 -10.28 -6.08 -0.19
N SER A 100 -11.44 -5.55 -0.53
CA SER A 100 -12.69 -6.30 -0.55
C SER A 100 -13.39 -6.15 -1.88
N GLU A 101 -13.96 -7.25 -2.37
CA GLU A 101 -14.76 -7.27 -3.59
C GLU A 101 -16.13 -7.86 -3.28
N HIS A 102 -17.18 -7.14 -3.69
CA HIS A 102 -18.57 -7.53 -3.45
C HIS A 102 -18.87 -7.88 -1.98
N GLY A 103 -18.30 -7.13 -1.04
CA GLY A 103 -18.47 -7.32 0.40
C GLY A 103 -17.71 -8.52 0.97
N LYS A 104 -16.74 -9.06 0.24
CA LYS A 104 -15.87 -10.16 0.68
C LYS A 104 -14.42 -9.73 0.62
N ILE A 105 -13.70 -9.86 1.73
CA ILE A 105 -12.27 -9.56 1.79
C ILE A 105 -11.50 -10.56 0.92
N THR A 106 -10.78 -10.05 -0.06
CA THR A 106 -9.99 -10.82 -1.04
C THR A 106 -8.50 -10.80 -0.71
N TRP A 107 -8.02 -9.74 -0.08
CA TRP A 107 -6.64 -9.57 0.35
C TRP A 107 -6.58 -8.80 1.66
N ARG A 108 -5.58 -9.13 2.49
CA ARG A 108 -5.21 -8.33 3.65
C ARG A 108 -3.70 -8.43 3.84
N GLU A 109 -3.07 -7.30 4.16
CA GLU A 109 -1.70 -7.19 4.62
C GLU A 109 -1.69 -6.64 6.04
N LEU A 110 -0.83 -7.17 6.90
CA LEU A 110 -0.58 -6.73 8.26
C LEU A 110 0.87 -6.25 8.38
N ARG A 111 1.04 -5.10 9.04
CA ARG A 111 2.35 -4.58 9.44
C ARG A 111 2.44 -4.62 10.96
N GLY A 112 3.18 -5.60 11.46
CA GLY A 112 3.36 -5.83 12.89
C GLY A 112 4.57 -5.09 13.43
N HIS A 113 4.46 -4.54 14.64
CA HIS A 113 5.57 -3.93 15.37
C HIS A 113 5.53 -4.34 16.85
N TYR A 114 6.61 -4.93 17.34
CA TYR A 114 6.66 -5.63 18.62
C TYR A 114 7.97 -5.40 19.36
N SER A 115 7.84 -4.98 20.63
CA SER A 115 8.93 -4.99 21.61
C SER A 115 9.00 -6.36 22.27
N VAL A 116 10.16 -7.01 22.23
CA VAL A 116 10.41 -8.36 22.76
C VAL A 116 11.51 -8.30 23.81
N ILE A 117 11.22 -8.76 25.02
CA ILE A 117 12.16 -8.79 26.14
C ILE A 117 12.58 -10.24 26.40
N THR A 118 13.87 -10.52 26.31
CA THR A 118 14.49 -11.79 26.69
C THR A 118 15.17 -11.67 28.05
N ASP A 119 15.83 -12.73 28.53
CA ASP A 119 16.73 -12.64 29.69
C ASP A 119 18.08 -11.99 29.38
N GLU A 120 18.44 -11.82 28.12
CA GLU A 120 19.74 -11.28 27.70
C GLU A 120 19.62 -9.86 27.13
N ALA A 121 18.54 -9.55 26.39
CA ALA A 121 18.39 -8.29 25.68
C ALA A 121 16.91 -7.88 25.47
N GLN A 122 16.71 -6.68 24.94
CA GLN A 122 15.43 -6.19 24.45
C GLN A 122 15.55 -5.85 22.96
N TYR A 123 14.61 -6.35 22.18
CA TYR A 123 14.55 -6.21 20.74
C TYR A 123 13.29 -5.47 20.32
N GLU A 124 13.37 -4.76 19.20
CA GLU A 124 12.21 -4.34 18.43
C GLU A 124 12.17 -5.16 17.14
N ILE A 125 11.02 -5.74 16.84
CA ILE A 125 10.78 -6.57 15.67
C ILE A 125 9.61 -5.99 14.88
N ALA A 126 9.82 -5.78 13.59
CA ALA A 126 8.78 -5.38 12.67
C ALA A 126 8.67 -6.37 11.50
N TYR A 127 7.47 -6.52 10.94
CA TYR A 127 7.25 -7.44 9.82
C TYR A 127 6.03 -7.09 8.96
N ILE A 128 6.07 -7.54 7.70
CA ILE A 128 4.95 -7.54 6.75
C ILE A 128 4.43 -8.96 6.59
N TYR A 129 3.13 -9.15 6.80
CA TYR A 129 2.46 -10.44 6.76
C TYR A 129 1.16 -10.38 5.96
N ILE A 130 1.04 -11.25 4.95
CA ILE A 130 -0.20 -11.44 4.19
C ILE A 130 -0.90 -12.71 4.72
N PRO A 131 -1.89 -12.59 5.64
CA PRO A 131 -2.59 -13.75 6.21
C PRO A 131 -3.45 -14.53 5.23
N PHE A 132 -3.84 -13.92 4.10
CA PHE A 132 -4.45 -14.57 2.95
C PHE A 132 -4.48 -13.61 1.76
N TYR A 133 -4.36 -14.17 0.57
CA TYR A 133 -4.65 -13.48 -0.68
C TYR A 133 -5.35 -14.46 -1.62
N ARG A 134 -6.61 -14.17 -1.97
CA ARG A 134 -7.44 -15.11 -2.74
C ARG A 134 -7.08 -15.18 -4.21
N GLU A 135 -6.65 -14.06 -4.78
CA GLU A 135 -6.26 -13.95 -6.19
C GLU A 135 -4.84 -14.50 -6.40
N GLU A 136 -3.92 -14.21 -5.49
CA GLU A 136 -2.51 -14.61 -5.55
C GLU A 136 -2.09 -15.37 -4.28
N PRO A 137 -2.51 -16.64 -4.11
CA PRO A 137 -2.32 -17.41 -2.88
C PRO A 137 -0.86 -17.74 -2.56
N ASP A 138 0.03 -17.65 -3.53
CA ASP A 138 1.49 -17.78 -3.38
C ASP A 138 2.12 -16.62 -2.59
N LYS A 139 1.44 -15.46 -2.53
CA LYS A 139 1.81 -14.31 -1.68
C LYS A 139 1.35 -14.46 -0.22
N GLU A 140 0.58 -15.50 0.14
CA GLU A 140 0.17 -15.75 1.53
C GLU A 140 1.35 -16.21 2.41
N GLY A 141 1.67 -15.43 3.45
CA GLY A 141 2.78 -15.67 4.38
C GLY A 141 3.51 -14.40 4.77
N LEU A 142 4.63 -14.53 5.50
CA LEU A 142 5.53 -13.38 5.72
C LEU A 142 6.14 -12.93 4.39
N THR A 143 6.21 -11.62 4.21
CA THR A 143 6.90 -10.99 3.07
C THR A 143 8.27 -10.48 3.51
N ALA A 144 8.32 -9.78 4.64
CA ALA A 144 9.55 -9.22 5.19
C ALA A 144 9.51 -9.23 6.73
N ILE A 145 10.68 -9.39 7.37
CA ILE A 145 10.87 -9.15 8.81
C ILE A 145 12.16 -8.36 9.03
N GLU A 146 12.19 -7.54 10.08
CA GLU A 146 13.40 -6.85 10.53
C GLU A 146 13.49 -6.88 12.05
N ILE A 147 14.71 -7.07 12.55
CA ILE A 147 15.01 -7.08 13.99
C ILE A 147 16.16 -6.11 14.31
N THR A 148 16.03 -5.44 15.44
CA THR A 148 17.07 -4.59 15.99
C THR A 148 17.04 -4.59 17.53
N THR A 149 18.06 -4.06 18.18
CA THR A 149 18.03 -3.83 19.63
C THR A 149 17.22 -2.58 19.98
N GLU A 150 16.61 -2.54 21.17
CA GLU A 150 15.94 -1.33 21.68
C GLU A 150 16.87 -0.10 21.68
N GLU A 151 18.16 -0.29 21.96
CA GLU A 151 19.16 0.79 21.92
C GLU A 151 19.29 1.39 20.51
N THR A 152 19.29 0.55 19.47
CA THR A 152 19.38 0.99 18.09
C THR A 152 18.09 1.65 17.63
N PHE A 153 16.94 1.05 17.96
CA PHE A 153 15.62 1.59 17.64
C PHE A 153 15.38 2.99 18.21
N ASN A 154 15.87 3.27 19.42
CA ASN A 154 15.69 4.56 20.09
C ASN A 154 16.62 5.67 19.57
N LYS A 155 17.43 5.42 18.55
CA LYS A 155 18.22 6.47 17.89
C LYS A 155 17.34 7.32 16.98
N ASP A 156 17.58 8.62 16.95
CA ASP A 156 16.81 9.58 16.16
C ASP A 156 16.82 9.29 14.64
N GLU A 157 17.84 8.57 14.15
CA GLU A 157 18.07 8.26 12.73
C GLU A 157 17.60 6.86 12.32
N PHE A 158 17.00 6.09 13.24
CA PHE A 158 16.54 4.74 12.95
C PHE A 158 15.34 4.78 11.98
N LEU A 159 15.41 4.03 10.89
CA LEU A 159 14.28 3.73 10.01
C LEU A 159 14.24 2.23 9.75
N TRP A 160 13.03 1.73 9.53
CA TRP A 160 12.80 0.36 9.11
C TRP A 160 13.09 0.20 7.62
N SER A 161 13.80 -0.86 7.25
CA SER A 161 14.12 -1.30 5.89
C SER A 161 13.05 -2.24 5.30
N LEU A 162 12.12 -2.72 6.11
CA LEU A 162 11.10 -3.72 5.74
C LEU A 162 10.15 -3.33 4.61
N ASP A 163 10.08 -2.05 4.24
CA ASP A 163 9.22 -1.57 3.15
C ASP A 163 9.86 -1.66 1.77
N GLN A 164 11.15 -2.00 1.68
CA GLN A 164 11.88 -1.95 0.42
C GLN A 164 11.75 -3.24 -0.40
N LYS A 165 12.08 -4.39 0.20
CA LYS A 165 12.16 -5.67 -0.54
C LYS A 165 11.85 -6.88 0.35
N PRO A 166 11.36 -8.00 -0.22
CA PRO A 166 11.13 -9.22 0.55
C PRO A 166 12.42 -9.75 1.16
N GLY A 167 12.39 -10.20 2.41
CA GLY A 167 13.57 -10.75 3.09
C GLY A 167 13.57 -10.68 4.61
N ILE A 168 14.72 -10.96 5.21
CA ILE A 168 14.98 -10.90 6.65
C ILE A 168 16.15 -9.94 6.88
N TYR A 169 15.96 -8.95 7.75
CA TYR A 169 16.95 -7.91 8.03
C TYR A 169 17.34 -7.88 9.49
N VAL A 170 18.63 -7.67 9.75
CA VAL A 170 19.21 -7.45 11.07
C VAL A 170 19.91 -6.09 11.07
N THR A 171 19.48 -5.20 11.95
CA THR A 171 20.01 -3.82 12.02
C THR A 171 20.75 -3.60 13.34
N GLU A 172 22.07 -3.37 13.30
CA GLU A 172 22.93 -3.17 14.47
C GLU A 172 23.47 -1.73 14.61
N THR A 173 23.86 -1.34 15.83
CA THR A 173 24.51 -0.04 16.08
C THR A 173 25.90 0.05 15.44
N GLY A 174 26.04 0.87 14.39
CA GLY A 174 27.33 1.46 14.04
C GLY A 174 27.93 1.14 12.68
N GLU A 175 27.15 0.61 11.74
CA GLU A 175 27.35 0.95 10.33
C GLU A 175 26.02 1.47 9.80
N GLU A 176 25.94 2.79 9.66
CA GLU A 176 25.24 3.30 8.49
C GLU A 176 25.81 2.56 7.28
N THR A 177 25.06 1.62 6.76
CA THR A 177 24.86 1.64 5.32
C THR A 177 23.47 2.24 5.05
N TYR A 178 23.11 3.38 5.66
CA TYR A 178 22.98 4.58 4.82
C TYR A 178 24.32 4.94 4.21
N SER A 179 24.72 4.08 3.32
CA SER A 179 25.35 4.59 2.16
C SER A 179 24.40 5.68 1.61
N GLU A 180 24.99 6.80 1.25
CA GLU A 180 24.63 7.34 -0.05
C GLU A 180 24.97 6.26 -1.13
N GLN A 181 24.49 5.00 -1.02
CA GLN A 181 24.66 3.96 -2.05
C GLN A 181 23.65 4.44 -3.05
N ARG A 182 24.20 5.24 -3.94
CA ARG A 182 23.69 5.44 -5.27
C ARG A 182 22.97 4.16 -5.70
N LEU A 183 21.65 4.31 -5.88
CA LEU A 183 20.82 3.32 -6.56
C LEU A 183 21.58 2.82 -7.78
N ILE A 184 21.57 1.50 -7.98
CA ILE A 184 22.26 0.91 -9.13
C ILE A 184 21.70 1.52 -10.42
N THR A 185 22.53 1.87 -11.40
CA THR A 185 21.93 2.39 -12.66
C THR A 185 21.30 1.25 -13.46
N PRO A 186 20.35 1.54 -14.37
CA PRO A 186 19.80 0.52 -15.27
C PRO A 186 20.88 -0.29 -16.00
N GLU A 187 21.95 0.35 -16.49
CA GLU A 187 23.05 -0.36 -17.18
C GLU A 187 23.85 -1.26 -16.24
N GLU A 188 24.06 -0.83 -15.00
CA GLU A 188 24.76 -1.61 -13.99
C GLU A 188 23.91 -2.81 -13.56
N LEU A 189 22.61 -2.63 -13.36
CA LEU A 189 21.65 -3.68 -13.05
C LEU A 189 21.60 -4.73 -14.16
N ILE A 190 21.45 -4.29 -15.42
CA ILE A 190 21.45 -5.20 -16.58
C ILE A 190 22.71 -6.06 -16.61
N ARG A 191 23.88 -5.46 -16.36
CA ARG A 191 25.15 -6.18 -16.37
C ARG A 191 25.30 -7.12 -15.18
N ALA A 192 24.97 -6.66 -13.97
CA ALA A 192 25.18 -7.40 -12.73
C ALA A 192 24.18 -8.56 -12.59
N ALA A 193 22.90 -8.31 -12.83
CA ALA A 193 21.86 -9.34 -12.81
C ALA A 193 21.80 -10.19 -14.09
N GLY A 194 22.64 -9.88 -15.10
CA GLY A 194 22.73 -10.64 -16.35
C GLY A 194 21.45 -10.61 -17.19
N LEU A 195 20.74 -9.48 -17.17
CA LEU A 195 19.41 -9.36 -17.79
C LEU A 195 19.48 -9.38 -19.31
N THR A 196 18.57 -10.13 -19.91
CA THR A 196 18.32 -10.11 -21.36
C THR A 196 17.38 -8.97 -21.74
N LYS A 197 17.44 -8.51 -22.99
CA LYS A 197 16.58 -7.42 -23.47
C LYS A 197 15.10 -7.74 -23.28
N GLU A 198 14.72 -8.99 -23.48
CA GLU A 198 13.35 -9.46 -23.33
C GLU A 198 12.82 -9.28 -21.90
N GLN A 199 13.66 -9.52 -20.88
CA GLN A 199 13.28 -9.44 -19.46
C GLN A 199 12.95 -8.02 -19.01
N TYR A 200 13.71 -7.00 -19.45
CA TYR A 200 13.46 -5.62 -19.02
C TYR A 200 12.72 -4.75 -20.05
N SER A 201 12.49 -5.24 -21.28
CA SER A 201 11.94 -4.41 -22.38
C SER A 201 10.56 -3.80 -22.12
N LYS A 202 9.80 -4.30 -21.15
CA LYS A 202 8.44 -3.85 -20.81
C LYS A 202 8.37 -3.07 -19.50
N VAL A 203 9.49 -2.91 -18.82
CA VAL A 203 9.60 -2.29 -17.50
C VAL A 203 10.40 -1.00 -17.65
N ASP A 204 9.96 0.06 -16.99
CA ASP A 204 10.81 1.21 -16.74
C ASP A 204 11.80 0.82 -15.64
N LEU A 205 13.05 0.57 -16.02
CA LEU A 205 14.07 0.13 -15.08
C LEU A 205 14.44 1.22 -14.06
N GLU A 206 14.31 2.50 -14.42
CA GLU A 206 14.57 3.58 -13.46
C GLU A 206 13.51 3.54 -12.36
N GLN A 207 12.23 3.45 -12.74
CA GLN A 207 11.12 3.33 -11.77
C GLN A 207 11.23 2.05 -10.93
N PHE A 208 11.54 0.91 -11.54
CA PHE A 208 11.70 -0.36 -10.83
C PHE A 208 12.82 -0.29 -9.77
N ILE A 209 13.95 0.34 -10.11
CA ILE A 209 15.07 0.51 -9.19
C ILE A 209 14.65 1.41 -8.01
N GLU A 210 13.91 2.49 -8.28
CA GLU A 210 13.40 3.40 -7.24
C GLU A 210 12.38 2.71 -6.33
N ASP A 211 11.43 1.96 -6.90
CA ASP A 211 10.33 1.34 -6.13
C ASP A 211 10.83 0.28 -5.14
N PHE A 212 11.93 -0.39 -5.44
CA PHE A 212 12.54 -1.41 -4.58
C PHE A 212 13.81 -0.91 -3.88
N ASP A 213 14.17 0.37 -4.02
CA ASP A 213 15.42 0.98 -3.51
C ASP A 213 16.68 0.13 -3.83
N ILE A 214 16.79 -0.36 -5.07
CA ILE A 214 17.81 -1.38 -5.42
C ILE A 214 19.21 -0.78 -5.48
N THR A 215 20.11 -1.35 -4.69
CA THR A 215 21.54 -1.03 -4.65
C THR A 215 22.39 -2.10 -5.36
N THR A 216 23.71 -1.89 -5.41
CA THR A 216 24.62 -2.89 -6.01
C THR A 216 24.71 -4.18 -5.17
N GLU A 217 24.50 -4.08 -3.86
CA GLU A 217 24.57 -5.22 -2.93
C GLU A 217 23.34 -6.12 -3.06
N ASP A 218 22.22 -5.57 -3.53
CA ASP A 218 20.95 -6.28 -3.67
C ASP A 218 20.91 -7.27 -4.81
N VAL A 219 21.80 -7.12 -5.80
CA VAL A 219 21.84 -8.03 -6.95
C VAL A 219 22.18 -9.46 -6.53
N ASP A 220 22.92 -9.63 -5.43
CA ASP A 220 23.31 -10.93 -4.91
C ASP A 220 22.33 -11.49 -3.86
N THR A 221 21.37 -10.68 -3.40
CA THR A 221 20.38 -11.05 -2.37
C THR A 221 18.95 -11.11 -2.90
N LEU A 222 18.66 -10.49 -4.04
CA LEU A 222 17.34 -10.48 -4.68
C LEU A 222 17.34 -11.25 -6.00
N ASN A 223 16.22 -11.92 -6.27
CA ASN A 223 15.94 -12.53 -7.56
C ASN A 223 15.39 -11.47 -8.54
N ILE A 224 16.27 -10.57 -9.00
CA ILE A 224 15.92 -9.46 -9.90
C ILE A 224 15.09 -9.92 -11.13
N PRO A 225 15.42 -11.02 -11.83
CA PRO A 225 14.60 -11.51 -12.94
C PRO A 225 13.14 -11.79 -12.58
N LEU A 226 12.89 -12.40 -11.43
CA LEU A 226 11.53 -12.72 -10.97
C LEU A 226 10.81 -11.44 -10.55
N LEU A 227 11.49 -10.57 -9.80
CA LEU A 227 10.93 -9.28 -9.42
C LEU A 227 10.52 -8.48 -10.64
N LEU A 228 11.33 -8.44 -11.71
CA LEU A 228 10.96 -7.80 -12.98
C LEU A 228 9.79 -8.46 -13.71
N GLU A 229 9.62 -9.78 -13.59
CA GLU A 229 8.51 -10.51 -14.21
C GLU A 229 7.18 -10.21 -13.53
N GLU A 230 7.19 -10.12 -12.20
CA GLU A 230 6.03 -9.84 -11.35
C GLU A 230 5.85 -8.35 -11.06
N TYR A 231 6.80 -7.50 -11.49
CA TYR A 231 6.72 -6.06 -11.31
C TYR A 231 5.62 -5.49 -12.18
N GLU A 232 4.48 -5.32 -11.55
CA GLU A 232 3.52 -4.32 -11.95
C GLU A 232 3.97 -3.03 -11.26
N PRO A 233 4.41 -2.00 -12.02
CA PRO A 233 4.68 -0.71 -11.40
C PRO A 233 3.41 -0.34 -10.66
N GLU A 234 3.49 -0.31 -9.34
CA GLU A 234 2.51 0.42 -8.58
C GLU A 234 2.59 1.82 -9.19
N ARG A 235 1.50 2.26 -9.85
CA ARG A 235 1.30 3.69 -10.00
C ARG A 235 1.43 4.20 -8.58
N LYS A 236 2.58 4.80 -8.23
CA LYS A 236 2.95 5.32 -6.91
C LYS A 236 1.70 5.53 -6.08
N PHE A 237 1.65 4.96 -4.87
CA PHE A 237 0.71 5.32 -3.81
C PHE A 237 0.23 6.79 -3.94
N SER A 238 -0.88 6.99 -4.68
CA SER A 238 -1.74 8.19 -4.75
C SER A 238 -2.81 8.14 -5.86
N MET A 239 -3.15 6.99 -6.47
CA MET A 239 -4.29 6.93 -7.41
C MET A 239 -5.60 6.47 -6.78
N TYR A 240 -5.67 6.42 -5.44
CA TYR A 240 -6.88 6.03 -4.69
C TYR A 240 -7.28 7.11 -3.70
N ASP A 241 -6.28 7.74 -3.08
CA ASP A 241 -6.42 9.03 -2.42
C ASP A 241 -6.14 10.14 -3.43
N VAL A 242 -7.22 10.68 -3.96
CA VAL A 242 -7.25 11.85 -4.85
C VAL A 242 -7.77 13.08 -4.10
N SER A 243 -7.77 13.05 -2.76
CA SER A 243 -8.20 14.17 -1.92
C SER A 243 -7.39 15.43 -2.22
N TYR A 244 -6.10 15.26 -2.53
CA TYR A 244 -5.20 16.35 -2.89
C TYR A 244 -5.76 17.22 -4.02
N LEU A 245 -6.51 16.68 -4.99
CA LEU A 245 -7.13 17.46 -6.09
C LEU A 245 -8.09 18.55 -5.60
N ILE A 246 -8.68 18.34 -4.43
CA ILE A 246 -9.68 19.21 -3.81
C ILE A 246 -9.04 20.05 -2.68
N GLU A 247 -7.78 19.80 -2.32
CA GLU A 247 -7.04 20.47 -1.24
C GLU A 247 -6.01 21.48 -1.76
N ASP A 248 -5.61 22.44 -0.93
CA ASP A 248 -4.62 23.47 -1.26
C ASP A 248 -3.21 22.95 -1.52
N GLY A 249 -2.43 23.68 -2.34
CA GLY A 249 -0.99 23.47 -2.47
C GLY A 249 -0.52 22.77 -3.75
N ILE A 250 -1.37 22.66 -4.77
CA ILE A 250 -1.03 22.08 -6.08
C ILE A 250 -0.57 23.18 -7.05
N GLU A 251 0.27 22.80 -8.02
CA GLU A 251 0.65 23.65 -9.14
C GLU A 251 -0.53 23.87 -10.11
N GLU A 252 -0.91 25.13 -10.30
CA GLU A 252 -2.04 25.50 -11.16
C GLU A 252 -1.68 25.47 -12.65
N ARG A 253 -2.51 24.79 -13.44
CA ARG A 253 -2.51 24.90 -14.90
C ARG A 253 -3.02 26.30 -15.29
N THR A 254 -2.34 26.97 -16.21
CA THR A 254 -2.69 28.34 -16.63
C THR A 254 -3.00 28.50 -18.13
N SER A 255 -2.77 27.46 -18.95
CA SER A 255 -3.13 27.42 -20.37
C SER A 255 -3.42 26.00 -20.85
N ASP A 256 -3.94 25.89 -22.08
CA ASP A 256 -4.12 24.62 -22.81
C ASP A 256 -4.99 23.60 -22.03
N PHE A 257 -6.09 24.11 -21.46
CA PHE A 257 -6.93 23.39 -20.50
C PHE A 257 -7.68 22.17 -21.04
N THR A 258 -7.75 22.01 -22.36
CA THR A 258 -8.46 20.89 -22.99
C THR A 258 -7.52 19.80 -23.51
N GLU A 259 -6.21 20.04 -23.48
CA GLU A 259 -5.20 19.07 -23.92
C GLU A 259 -4.65 18.27 -22.74
N ASN A 260 -4.42 16.98 -22.96
CA ASN A 260 -3.81 16.05 -22.00
C ASN A 260 -4.50 15.98 -20.63
N VAL A 261 -5.82 16.07 -20.60
CA VAL A 261 -6.58 15.87 -19.37
C VAL A 261 -6.49 14.41 -18.94
N TYR A 262 -6.14 14.20 -17.67
CA TYR A 262 -6.00 12.90 -17.04
C TYR A 262 -7.23 12.53 -16.20
N ALA A 263 -7.76 13.46 -15.41
CA ALA A 263 -8.94 13.21 -14.57
C ALA A 263 -9.77 14.48 -14.34
N VAL A 264 -11.04 14.29 -13.96
CA VAL A 264 -11.94 15.36 -13.52
C VAL A 264 -12.56 14.98 -12.18
N ALA A 265 -12.43 15.85 -11.19
CA ALA A 265 -12.99 15.68 -9.85
C ALA A 265 -13.98 16.80 -9.55
N PHE A 266 -15.13 16.46 -8.95
CA PHE A 266 -16.15 17.43 -8.55
C PHE A 266 -16.75 17.04 -7.20
N MET A 267 -16.83 18.03 -6.31
CA MET A 267 -17.47 17.92 -5.01
C MET A 267 -18.40 19.10 -4.81
N GLU A 268 -19.62 18.85 -4.33
CA GLU A 268 -20.52 19.87 -3.83
C GLU A 268 -21.05 19.45 -2.46
N ASN A 269 -21.04 20.38 -1.50
CA ASN A 269 -21.70 20.24 -0.23
C ASN A 269 -22.79 21.32 -0.11
N LYS A 270 -24.04 20.89 0.07
CA LYS A 270 -25.20 21.74 0.33
C LYS A 270 -25.91 21.27 1.60
N ASN A 271 -25.79 22.06 2.67
CA ASN A 271 -26.34 21.77 3.99
C ASN A 271 -25.80 20.46 4.58
N THR A 272 -26.62 19.38 4.56
CA THR A 272 -26.24 18.06 5.06
C THR A 272 -26.00 17.06 3.93
N SER A 273 -26.04 17.51 2.67
CA SER A 273 -25.87 16.64 1.52
C SER A 273 -24.56 16.94 0.81
N THR A 274 -23.88 15.87 0.41
CA THR A 274 -22.61 15.93 -0.32
C THR A 274 -22.73 15.13 -1.59
N GLU A 275 -22.38 15.70 -2.73
CA GLU A 275 -22.26 14.99 -4.00
C GLU A 275 -20.81 15.00 -4.44
N CYS A 276 -20.26 13.82 -4.74
CA CYS A 276 -18.90 13.70 -5.28
C CYS A 276 -18.92 12.87 -6.55
N VAL A 277 -18.12 13.28 -7.54
CA VAL A 277 -17.83 12.46 -8.72
C VAL A 277 -16.35 12.59 -9.11
N TYR A 278 -15.78 11.46 -9.51
CA TYR A 278 -14.43 11.36 -10.05
C TYR A 278 -14.46 10.62 -11.39
N TYR A 279 -13.84 11.22 -12.40
CA TYR A 279 -13.68 10.65 -13.73
C TYR A 279 -12.22 10.28 -13.96
N ASP A 280 -11.98 8.98 -14.11
CA ASP A 280 -10.72 8.42 -14.57
C ASP A 280 -10.80 8.26 -16.09
N LEU A 281 -10.16 9.18 -16.82
CA LEU A 281 -10.22 9.20 -18.28
C LEU A 281 -9.41 8.04 -18.92
N PRO A 282 -8.18 7.73 -18.45
CA PRO A 282 -7.42 6.57 -18.94
C PRO A 282 -8.17 5.25 -18.82
N ASP A 283 -8.78 4.99 -17.65
CA ASP A 283 -9.48 3.73 -17.40
C ASP A 283 -10.95 3.75 -17.84
N ARG A 284 -11.45 4.90 -18.27
CA ARG A 284 -12.86 5.13 -18.63
C ARG A 284 -13.82 4.74 -17.51
N LYS A 285 -13.43 5.04 -16.27
CA LYS A 285 -14.24 4.78 -15.08
C LYS A 285 -14.79 6.08 -14.51
N ARG A 286 -15.98 5.99 -13.93
CA ARG A 286 -16.62 7.06 -13.20
C ARG A 286 -17.02 6.57 -11.82
N TYR A 287 -16.61 7.27 -10.78
CA TYR A 287 -16.95 6.96 -9.40
C TYR A 287 -17.82 8.09 -8.88
N GLN A 288 -18.92 7.76 -8.21
CA GLN A 288 -19.87 8.76 -7.71
C GLN A 288 -20.43 8.32 -6.36
N THR A 289 -20.59 9.26 -5.45
CA THR A 289 -21.33 9.07 -4.21
C THR A 289 -22.20 10.26 -3.87
N SER A 290 -23.23 9.98 -3.06
CA SER A 290 -24.03 10.97 -2.37
C SER A 290 -23.96 10.74 -0.86
N ASP A 291 -23.90 11.82 -0.08
CA ASP A 291 -23.79 11.85 1.38
C ASP A 291 -22.59 11.08 1.97
N ALA A 292 -21.51 10.94 1.20
CA ALA A 292 -20.23 10.37 1.64
C ALA A 292 -19.05 11.08 0.96
N TYR A 293 -17.84 10.90 1.50
CA TYR A 293 -16.62 11.42 0.87
C TYR A 293 -16.00 10.35 -0.02
N LEU A 294 -15.67 10.71 -1.26
CA LEU A 294 -15.20 9.78 -2.29
C LEU A 294 -13.67 9.77 -2.43
N PHE A 295 -13.02 10.91 -2.17
CA PHE A 295 -11.67 11.16 -2.69
C PHE A 295 -10.55 10.54 -1.84
N ASP A 296 -10.84 10.06 -0.63
CA ASP A 296 -9.87 9.35 0.22
C ASP A 296 -9.69 7.88 -0.20
N ASP A 297 -10.72 7.29 -0.82
CA ASP A 297 -10.74 5.89 -1.24
C ASP A 297 -11.81 5.62 -2.31
N LEU A 298 -11.39 5.65 -3.58
CA LEU A 298 -12.26 5.39 -4.73
C LEU A 298 -12.87 3.97 -4.75
N TYR A 299 -12.34 2.99 -3.98
CA TYR A 299 -12.82 1.59 -3.99
C TYR A 299 -14.05 1.34 -3.13
N GLN A 300 -14.48 2.29 -2.30
CA GLN A 300 -15.75 2.16 -1.58
C GLN A 300 -16.95 2.01 -2.52
N ILE A 301 -16.76 2.30 -3.82
CA ILE A 301 -17.82 2.41 -4.81
C ILE A 301 -17.46 1.68 -6.09
N GLN A 302 -18.41 0.91 -6.62
CA GLN A 302 -18.26 0.26 -7.91
C GLN A 302 -18.25 1.31 -9.03
N GLY A 303 -17.15 1.41 -9.78
CA GLY A 303 -17.03 2.31 -10.93
C GLY A 303 -18.10 2.05 -11.99
N GLY A 304 -18.82 3.11 -12.37
CA GLY A 304 -19.78 3.13 -13.47
C GLY A 304 -19.12 3.51 -14.80
N TYR A 305 -19.85 3.27 -15.88
CA TYR A 305 -19.50 3.76 -17.22
C TYR A 305 -20.12 5.14 -17.46
N TYR A 306 -19.50 5.94 -18.31
CA TYR A 306 -19.97 7.28 -18.68
C TYR A 306 -19.73 7.56 -20.17
N ALA A 307 -20.34 8.63 -20.70
CA ALA A 307 -20.11 9.05 -22.07
C ALA A 307 -18.66 9.50 -22.26
N ASP A 308 -18.01 9.08 -23.34
CA ASP A 308 -16.61 9.38 -23.71
C ASP A 308 -15.95 10.59 -23.01
N GLY A 309 -14.81 10.36 -22.34
CA GLY A 309 -14.03 11.38 -21.61
C GLY A 309 -13.84 12.68 -22.38
N GLN A 310 -13.61 12.58 -23.68
CA GLN A 310 -13.46 13.75 -24.55
C GLN A 310 -14.70 14.65 -24.56
N GLN A 311 -15.91 14.08 -24.49
CA GLN A 311 -17.16 14.86 -24.49
C GLN A 311 -17.34 15.66 -23.20
N ILE A 312 -16.84 15.15 -22.07
CA ILE A 312 -16.85 15.90 -20.80
C ILE A 312 -15.96 17.12 -20.95
N ILE A 313 -14.75 16.97 -21.49
CA ILE A 313 -13.81 18.08 -21.63
C ILE A 313 -14.34 19.12 -22.62
N GLU A 314 -14.89 18.69 -23.76
CA GLU A 314 -15.54 19.59 -24.73
C GLU A 314 -16.73 20.34 -24.10
N ALA A 315 -17.47 19.71 -23.20
CA ALA A 315 -18.56 20.34 -22.50
C ALA A 315 -18.09 21.37 -21.46
N LEU A 316 -17.06 21.05 -20.66
CA LEU A 316 -16.46 22.00 -19.73
C LEU A 316 -15.96 23.26 -20.45
N ASP A 317 -15.32 23.10 -21.61
CA ASP A 317 -14.92 24.21 -22.47
C ASP A 317 -16.12 25.00 -23.00
N LYS A 318 -17.16 24.30 -23.49
CA LYS A 318 -18.39 24.94 -24.00
C LYS A 318 -19.10 25.77 -22.94
N TYR A 319 -19.16 25.30 -21.70
CA TYR A 319 -19.75 26.03 -20.57
C TYR A 319 -18.80 27.09 -19.98
N GLY A 320 -17.61 27.25 -20.55
CA GLY A 320 -16.65 28.29 -20.15
C GLY A 320 -16.03 28.06 -18.77
N VAL A 321 -16.00 26.80 -18.29
CA VAL A 321 -15.52 26.44 -16.94
C VAL A 321 -14.09 26.94 -16.70
N PHE A 322 -13.23 26.87 -17.72
CA PHE A 322 -11.84 27.32 -17.65
C PHE A 322 -11.66 28.86 -17.53
N GLY A 323 -12.76 29.61 -17.59
CA GLY A 323 -12.78 31.05 -17.30
C GLY A 323 -13.46 31.41 -15.99
N TRP A 324 -13.90 30.44 -15.18
CA TRP A 324 -14.52 30.70 -13.89
C TRP A 324 -13.46 31.15 -12.86
N GLU A 325 -13.87 32.02 -11.94
CA GLU A 325 -13.04 32.50 -10.85
C GLU A 325 -13.50 31.89 -9.53
N SER A 326 -12.55 31.45 -8.70
CA SER A 326 -12.86 31.02 -7.33
C SER A 326 -13.36 32.19 -6.48
N GLY A 327 -14.34 31.96 -5.60
CA GLY A 327 -14.98 33.05 -4.86
C GLY A 327 -15.84 32.65 -3.68
N THR A 328 -16.25 33.64 -2.89
CA THR A 328 -17.14 33.46 -1.75
C THR A 328 -18.35 34.37 -1.90
N GLY A 329 -19.56 33.82 -1.74
CA GLY A 329 -20.79 34.61 -1.70
C GLY A 329 -20.80 35.58 -0.52
N GLU A 330 -21.27 36.80 -0.73
CA GLU A 330 -21.17 37.88 0.27
C GLU A 330 -22.17 37.74 1.45
N GLU A 331 -23.16 36.85 1.35
CA GLU A 331 -24.19 36.68 2.38
C GLU A 331 -23.78 35.75 3.54
N GLU A 332 -23.94 36.25 4.76
CA GLU A 332 -23.78 35.48 5.99
C GLU A 332 -24.98 34.53 6.15
N ILE A 333 -24.78 33.24 5.84
CA ILE A 333 -25.80 32.18 5.93
C ILE A 333 -25.45 31.17 7.02
N THR A 334 -26.48 30.57 7.61
CA THR A 334 -26.33 29.61 8.72
C THR A 334 -25.71 28.28 8.29
N ASP A 335 -25.95 27.87 7.04
CA ASP A 335 -25.46 26.62 6.45
C ASP A 335 -24.74 26.93 5.13
N PRO A 336 -23.44 27.22 5.16
CA PRO A 336 -22.68 27.59 3.97
C PRO A 336 -22.61 26.42 2.97
N GLN A 337 -22.76 26.73 1.68
CA GLN A 337 -22.54 25.75 0.62
C GLN A 337 -21.08 25.81 0.19
N HIS A 338 -20.57 24.70 -0.32
CA HIS A 338 -19.19 24.58 -0.79
C HIS A 338 -19.13 23.77 -2.08
N MET A 339 -18.29 24.17 -3.02
CA MET A 339 -18.08 23.45 -4.28
C MET A 339 -16.61 23.52 -4.67
N VAL A 340 -16.08 22.39 -5.15
CA VAL A 340 -14.79 22.32 -5.81
C VAL A 340 -14.90 21.51 -7.09
N LEU A 341 -14.35 22.05 -8.18
CA LEU A 341 -14.15 21.36 -9.46
C LEU A 341 -12.67 21.42 -9.78
N ALA A 342 -12.06 20.25 -10.01
CA ALA A 342 -10.65 20.12 -10.35
C ALA A 342 -10.46 19.28 -11.62
N VAL A 343 -9.49 19.67 -12.45
CA VAL A 343 -9.08 18.98 -13.67
C VAL A 343 -7.58 18.70 -13.57
N LEU A 344 -7.21 17.43 -13.54
CA LEU A 344 -5.83 16.95 -13.46
C LEU A 344 -5.29 16.69 -14.86
N TYR A 345 -4.03 17.05 -15.11
CA TYR A 345 -3.34 16.86 -16.39
C TYR A 345 -2.21 15.82 -16.28
N ASP A 346 -1.74 15.32 -17.42
CA ASP A 346 -0.67 14.31 -17.51
C ASP A 346 0.67 14.76 -16.93
N ASP A 347 0.94 16.07 -16.94
CA ASP A 347 2.12 16.71 -16.35
C ASP A 347 2.00 16.93 -14.83
N GLY A 348 0.88 16.55 -14.22
CA GLY A 348 0.63 16.69 -12.78
C GLY A 348 0.10 18.06 -12.35
N THR A 349 -0.01 19.03 -13.27
CA THR A 349 -0.66 20.31 -12.95
C THR A 349 -2.17 20.13 -12.80
N VAL A 350 -2.84 21.09 -12.15
CA VAL A 350 -4.29 21.06 -11.92
C VAL A 350 -4.94 22.40 -12.25
N PHE A 351 -6.07 22.39 -12.93
CA PHE A 351 -6.98 23.53 -12.99
C PHE A 351 -8.04 23.35 -11.92
N ARG A 352 -8.31 24.37 -11.10
CA ARG A 352 -9.24 24.27 -9.98
C ARG A 352 -10.10 25.51 -9.82
N VAL A 353 -11.38 25.30 -9.53
CA VAL A 353 -12.34 26.35 -9.16
C VAL A 353 -13.01 25.97 -7.86
N GLU A 354 -13.05 26.92 -6.93
CA GLU A 354 -13.65 26.76 -5.61
C GLU A 354 -14.66 27.85 -5.32
N ALA A 355 -15.80 27.46 -4.76
CA ALA A 355 -16.81 28.41 -4.33
C ALA A 355 -17.36 28.08 -2.94
N SER A 356 -17.57 29.11 -2.13
CA SER A 356 -18.15 29.00 -0.79
C SER A 356 -19.27 30.02 -0.56
N GLY A 357 -20.20 29.74 0.36
CA GLY A 357 -21.33 30.63 0.64
C GLY A 357 -22.56 30.30 -0.21
N LEU A 358 -23.23 31.30 -0.80
CA LEU A 358 -24.31 31.05 -1.75
C LEU A 358 -23.72 30.80 -3.15
N LEU A 359 -23.72 29.54 -3.60
CA LEU A 359 -23.14 29.18 -4.90
C LEU A 359 -23.77 29.94 -6.08
N SER A 360 -25.07 30.25 -6.01
CA SER A 360 -25.77 31.05 -7.03
C SER A 360 -25.32 32.52 -7.10
N GLN A 361 -24.51 32.99 -6.15
CA GLN A 361 -23.88 34.31 -6.19
C GLN A 361 -22.39 34.22 -6.54
N ALA A 362 -21.74 33.12 -6.14
CA ALA A 362 -20.31 32.91 -6.33
C ALA A 362 -19.96 32.31 -7.70
N LEU A 363 -20.90 31.63 -8.37
CA LEU A 363 -20.68 30.94 -9.64
C LEU A 363 -21.60 31.47 -10.76
N PRO A 364 -21.21 31.29 -12.04
CA PRO A 364 -22.02 31.68 -13.20
C PRO A 364 -23.34 30.91 -13.31
N ASP A 365 -24.26 31.42 -14.14
CA ASP A 365 -25.57 30.81 -14.40
C ASP A 365 -25.42 29.38 -14.97
N GLU A 366 -24.36 29.11 -15.74
CA GLU A 366 -24.04 27.82 -16.36
C GLU A 366 -23.66 26.71 -15.35
N TYR A 367 -23.51 27.06 -14.08
CA TYR A 367 -23.08 26.12 -13.04
C TYR A 367 -24.03 24.93 -12.87
N ASP A 368 -25.35 25.18 -12.90
CA ASP A 368 -26.34 24.13 -12.68
C ASP A 368 -26.30 23.09 -13.81
N GLU A 369 -26.08 23.51 -15.06
CA GLU A 369 -25.90 22.63 -16.21
C GLU A 369 -24.62 21.80 -16.11
N VAL A 370 -23.50 22.41 -15.70
CA VAL A 370 -22.22 21.70 -15.51
C VAL A 370 -22.35 20.65 -14.42
N LYS A 371 -22.99 21.00 -13.30
CA LYS A 371 -23.26 20.06 -12.21
C LYS A 371 -24.10 18.88 -12.67
N GLU A 372 -25.23 19.11 -13.35
CA GLU A 372 -26.12 18.04 -13.80
C GLU A 372 -25.41 17.08 -14.76
N MET A 373 -24.60 17.62 -15.67
CA MET A 373 -23.76 16.81 -16.57
C MET A 373 -22.74 15.96 -15.78
N LEU A 374 -22.00 16.56 -14.84
CA LEU A 374 -21.00 15.83 -14.05
C LEU A 374 -21.65 14.74 -13.18
N LEU A 375 -22.85 14.96 -12.65
CA LEU A 375 -23.56 13.97 -11.83
C LEU A 375 -24.33 12.91 -12.63
N SER A 376 -24.67 13.17 -13.89
CA SER A 376 -25.31 12.17 -14.76
C SER A 376 -24.30 11.34 -15.55
N GLY A 377 -23.13 11.91 -15.88
CA GLY A 377 -22.17 11.28 -16.79
C GLY A 377 -22.65 11.25 -18.25
N GLU A 378 -23.72 11.97 -18.58
CA GLU A 378 -24.27 12.10 -19.92
C GLU A 378 -24.20 13.56 -20.39
N TYR A 379 -23.65 13.77 -21.58
CA TYR A 379 -23.76 15.05 -22.26
C TYR A 379 -25.04 15.07 -23.11
N SER A 380 -26.10 15.68 -22.59
CA SER A 380 -27.32 15.93 -23.37
C SER A 380 -27.11 17.16 -24.26
N GLY A 381 -26.33 16.98 -25.33
CA GLY A 381 -26.17 18.01 -26.35
C GLY A 381 -27.52 18.32 -27.02
N SER A 382 -28.21 19.35 -26.56
CA SER A 382 -29.26 20.02 -27.33
C SER A 382 -28.68 21.04 -28.28
#